data_AF-A0A9W9Y915-F1
#
_entry.id   AF-A0A9W9Y915-F1
#
_cell.length_a   1.000
_cell.length_b   1.000
_cell.length_c   1.000
_cell.angle_alpha   90.00
_cell.angle_beta   90.00
_cell.angle_gamma   90.00
#
_symmetry.space_group_name_H-M   'P 1'
#
loop_
_entity.id
_entity.type
_entity.pdbx_description
1 polymer ?
#
loop_
_entity_poly.entity_id
_entity_poly.type
_entity_poly.pdbx_seq_one_letter_code
_entity_poly.pdbx_strand_id
1 'polypeptide(L)'
;MIGCMLLSRDQRHRRTRKLSSDWLKMATAGPPSRSTRFFTRLQDALAHAVTPRLVIDRKTIEKTWKLMDKVVKHCQNQRLNLKNSPPYILDILPDTYQHLKLIISKYEDRMHILNDCEYFRIYIENLLKQSKLAIKLFKEGKEKMYDENSTYRRSLTKLSLVFSHMLAEVKAIFPQGTYIGDGFRITKYDAGEFWRKNFGVGKTTVSWKHFRQTLQTVHHISSGLEAMALKSTIDLTCNDHISVFEYDVFTRLFQPWSHLLQNWNLLAVTHPGYCAFMTYDEVKARLCKHLEKPGSYIFRLSCTRLGQWAIGYVTPEHTILQTIPQNKSLCQALIDGAREG
;
A
#
# COMPACT_ATOMS: atom_id res chain seq x y z
N MET A 1 -62.66 -59.84 -15.00
CA MET A 1 -63.20 -58.59 -15.58
C MET A 1 -62.28 -57.47 -15.13
N ILE A 2 -61.39 -57.01 -16.02
CA ILE A 2 -61.55 -55.74 -16.78
C ILE A 2 -61.62 -54.57 -15.79
N GLY A 3 -60.76 -53.56 -15.78
CA GLY A 3 -59.71 -53.07 -16.68
C GLY A 3 -59.29 -51.73 -16.03
N CYS A 4 -57.99 -51.47 -15.83
CA CYS A 4 -57.08 -50.91 -16.83
C CYS A 4 -57.33 -49.42 -17.11
N MET A 5 -56.25 -48.64 -17.01
CA MET A 5 -55.92 -47.31 -17.56
C MET A 5 -55.39 -46.40 -16.45
N LEU A 6 -54.13 -45.93 -16.41
CA LEU A 6 -53.10 -45.76 -17.44
C LEU A 6 -51.69 -45.89 -16.85
N LEU A 7 -50.81 -46.45 -17.66
CA LEU A 7 -49.36 -46.55 -17.48
C LEU A 7 -48.64 -45.23 -17.83
N SER A 8 -47.48 -45.09 -17.18
CA SER A 8 -46.16 -44.78 -17.77
C SER A 8 -45.53 -43.39 -17.58
N ARG A 9 -44.21 -43.51 -17.33
CA ARG A 9 -43.08 -42.60 -17.58
C ARG A 9 -42.73 -41.52 -16.53
N ASP A 10 -41.79 -41.94 -15.69
CA ASP A 10 -40.38 -41.51 -15.66
C ASP A 10 -40.03 -40.00 -15.52
N GLN A 11 -39.01 -39.77 -14.67
CA GLN A 11 -38.27 -38.54 -14.39
C GLN A 11 -39.00 -37.32 -13.78
N ARG A 12 -38.78 -37.12 -12.47
CA ARG A 12 -38.56 -35.79 -11.83
C ARG A 12 -38.08 -36.00 -10.37
N HIS A 13 -36.77 -35.94 -10.10
CA HIS A 13 -36.02 -34.78 -9.58
C HIS A 13 -36.39 -34.26 -8.18
N ARG A 14 -35.35 -34.21 -7.32
CA ARG A 14 -35.14 -33.42 -6.07
C ARG A 14 -35.89 -33.91 -4.82
N ARG A 15 -35.27 -33.99 -3.64
CA ARG A 15 -34.49 -32.93 -2.99
C ARG A 15 -33.31 -33.48 -2.18
N THR A 16 -32.10 -33.32 -2.71
CA THR A 16 -30.93 -33.05 -1.89
C THR A 16 -31.21 -31.78 -1.06
N ARG A 17 -30.95 -31.84 0.25
CA ARG A 17 -31.00 -30.67 1.14
C ARG A 17 -30.10 -29.58 0.56
N LYS A 18 -30.72 -28.54 0.00
CA LYS A 18 -30.07 -27.29 -0.37
C LYS A 18 -29.53 -26.67 0.92
N LEU A 19 -28.22 -26.78 1.14
CA LEU A 19 -27.50 -25.87 2.04
C LEU A 19 -27.80 -24.46 1.56
N SER A 20 -28.38 -23.65 2.45
CA SER A 20 -28.77 -22.27 2.19
C SER A 20 -27.60 -21.49 1.62
N SER A 21 -27.86 -20.87 0.48
CA SER A 21 -26.97 -20.05 -0.32
C SER A 21 -26.75 -18.67 0.30
N ASP A 22 -26.20 -18.62 1.51
CA ASP A 22 -25.85 -17.36 2.17
C ASP A 22 -24.34 -17.06 2.10
N TRP A 23 -23.49 -18.07 1.89
CA TRP A 23 -22.05 -17.89 1.66
C TRP A 23 -21.72 -17.24 0.32
N LEU A 24 -22.55 -17.48 -0.71
CA LEU A 24 -22.35 -16.90 -2.05
C LEU A 24 -22.70 -15.41 -2.12
N LYS A 25 -23.46 -14.87 -1.16
CA LYS A 25 -23.78 -13.44 -1.06
C LYS A 25 -22.73 -12.63 -0.29
N MET A 26 -21.89 -13.30 0.51
CA MET A 26 -20.77 -12.65 1.20
C MET A 26 -19.50 -12.57 0.32
N ALA A 27 -19.37 -13.45 -0.68
CA ALA A 27 -18.30 -13.43 -1.68
C ALA A 27 -18.47 -12.33 -2.77
N THR A 28 -19.64 -11.68 -2.85
CA THR A 28 -19.91 -10.58 -3.79
C THR A 28 -19.59 -9.19 -3.25
N ALA A 29 -19.11 -9.07 -2.01
CA ALA A 29 -18.60 -7.81 -1.45
C ALA A 29 -17.13 -7.61 -1.86
N GLY A 30 -16.90 -7.44 -3.16
CA GLY A 30 -15.66 -6.87 -3.67
C GLY A 30 -15.40 -5.47 -3.08
N PRO A 31 -14.18 -4.92 -3.24
CA PRO A 31 -13.85 -3.61 -2.70
C PRO A 31 -14.87 -2.56 -3.17
N PRO A 32 -15.29 -1.60 -2.32
CA PRO A 32 -16.31 -0.64 -2.71
C PRO A 32 -15.89 0.11 -3.98
N SER A 33 -16.76 0.04 -4.99
CA SER A 33 -16.69 0.67 -6.30
C SER A 33 -16.43 2.18 -6.17
N ARG A 34 -15.46 2.73 -6.91
CA ARG A 34 -15.61 3.23 -8.30
C ARG A 34 -16.69 4.32 -8.41
N SER A 35 -16.37 5.54 -7.95
CA SER A 35 -17.10 6.75 -8.37
C SER A 35 -16.21 7.99 -8.53
N THR A 36 -15.07 8.12 -7.84
CA THR A 36 -14.27 9.37 -7.91
C THR A 36 -13.09 9.36 -8.89
N ARG A 37 -12.93 8.32 -9.74
CA ARG A 37 -11.77 8.15 -10.63
C ARG A 37 -12.05 8.28 -12.14
N PHE A 38 -13.31 8.51 -12.54
CA PHE A 38 -13.66 8.59 -13.97
C PHE A 38 -13.59 10.01 -14.57
N PHE A 39 -13.78 11.07 -13.79
CA PHE A 39 -13.82 12.43 -14.34
C PHE A 39 -12.45 13.11 -14.53
N THR A 40 -11.34 12.53 -14.04
CA THR A 40 -9.99 13.10 -14.25
C THR A 40 -9.27 12.55 -15.48
N ARG A 41 -9.58 11.33 -15.93
CA ARG A 41 -8.78 10.63 -16.96
C ARG A 41 -8.89 11.20 -18.38
N LEU A 42 -10.00 11.87 -18.74
CA LEU A 42 -10.12 12.47 -20.07
C LEU A 42 -9.36 13.80 -20.19
N GLN A 43 -9.17 14.52 -19.07
CA GLN A 43 -8.35 15.73 -19.02
C GLN A 43 -6.85 15.41 -18.87
N ASP A 44 -6.49 14.34 -18.15
CA ASP A 44 -5.09 13.95 -17.93
C ASP A 44 -4.37 13.50 -19.22
N ALA A 45 -5.07 12.85 -20.15
CA ALA A 45 -4.46 12.31 -21.38
C ALA A 45 -3.96 13.39 -22.36
N LEU A 46 -4.53 14.61 -22.32
CA LEU A 46 -4.09 15.74 -23.14
C LEU A 46 -3.12 16.67 -22.37
N ALA A 47 -3.10 16.63 -21.04
CA ALA A 47 -2.22 17.47 -20.21
C ALA A 47 -0.77 16.95 -20.10
N HIS A 48 -0.54 15.66 -20.36
CA HIS A 48 0.79 15.05 -20.29
C HIS A 48 1.71 15.38 -21.48
N ALA A 49 1.23 16.05 -22.51
CA ALA A 49 2.06 16.42 -23.67
C ALA A 49 2.91 17.68 -23.45
N VAL A 50 2.55 18.58 -22.52
CA VAL A 50 3.25 19.86 -22.32
C VAL A 50 3.21 20.34 -20.86
N THR A 51 3.56 19.48 -19.89
CA THR A 51 3.84 19.95 -18.52
C THR A 51 5.33 20.22 -18.38
N PRO A 52 5.75 21.47 -18.07
CA PRO A 52 7.15 21.76 -17.85
C PRO A 52 7.69 20.89 -16.71
N ARG A 53 8.89 20.33 -16.91
CA ARG A 53 9.61 19.56 -15.90
C ARG A 53 9.72 20.39 -14.62
N LEU A 54 9.32 19.84 -13.48
CA LEU A 54 9.41 20.55 -12.20
C LEU A 54 10.87 20.96 -11.94
N VAL A 55 11.10 22.26 -11.77
CA VAL A 55 12.37 22.83 -11.35
C VAL A 55 12.36 22.95 -9.84
N ILE A 56 13.37 22.38 -9.19
CA ILE A 56 13.57 22.46 -7.75
C ILE A 56 14.37 23.72 -7.45
N ASP A 57 13.65 24.76 -7.06
CA ASP A 57 14.20 26.02 -6.59
C ASP A 57 13.73 26.33 -5.16
N ARG A 58 14.29 27.38 -4.55
CA ARG A 58 13.92 27.81 -3.19
C ARG A 58 12.40 28.02 -3.06
N LYS A 59 11.75 28.59 -4.08
CA LYS A 59 10.30 28.83 -4.11
C LYS A 59 9.49 27.53 -4.04
N THR A 60 9.91 26.50 -4.77
CA THR A 60 9.26 25.19 -4.79
C THR A 60 9.41 24.48 -3.45
N ILE A 61 10.59 24.55 -2.84
CA ILE A 61 10.84 24.00 -1.50
C ILE A 61 10.00 24.72 -0.43
N GLU A 62 9.99 26.06 -0.43
CA GLU A 62 9.16 26.84 0.49
C GLU A 62 7.66 26.54 0.34
N LYS A 63 7.19 26.38 -0.90
CA LYS A 63 5.81 26.00 -1.18
C LYS A 63 5.50 24.61 -0.62
N THR A 64 6.44 23.67 -0.72
CA THR A 64 6.31 22.32 -0.18
C THR A 64 6.16 22.37 1.35
N TRP A 65 7.04 23.12 2.03
CA TRP A 65 6.95 23.33 3.48
C TRP A 65 5.63 23.96 3.91
N LYS A 66 5.17 25.01 3.23
CA LYS A 66 3.90 25.68 3.54
C LYS A 66 2.69 24.74 3.42
N LEU A 67 2.70 23.84 2.43
CA LEU A 67 1.62 22.86 2.27
C LEU A 67 1.66 21.79 3.37
N MET A 68 2.84 21.30 3.74
CA MET A 68 2.99 20.35 4.86
C MET A 68 2.54 20.97 6.19
N ASP A 69 2.98 22.19 6.50
CA ASP A 69 2.56 22.93 7.70
C ASP A 69 1.04 23.09 7.77
N LYS A 70 0.41 23.40 6.63
CA LYS A 70 -1.06 23.47 6.56
C LYS A 70 -1.74 22.12 6.85
N VAL A 71 -1.17 21.00 6.39
CA VAL A 71 -1.69 19.66 6.73
C VAL A 71 -1.54 19.38 8.22
N VAL A 72 -0.40 19.71 8.83
CA VAL A 72 -0.16 19.56 10.27
C VAL A 72 -1.21 20.36 11.05
N LYS A 73 -1.43 21.63 10.72
CA LYS A 73 -2.44 22.49 11.37
C LYS A 73 -3.85 21.90 11.30
N HIS A 74 -4.24 21.31 10.16
CA HIS A 74 -5.51 20.61 10.06
C HIS A 74 -5.57 19.37 10.96
N CYS A 75 -4.47 18.61 11.05
CA CYS A 75 -4.38 17.40 11.85
C CYS A 75 -4.28 17.66 13.37
N GLN A 76 -3.87 18.86 13.79
CA GLN A 76 -3.82 19.27 15.20
C GLN A 76 -5.19 19.55 15.82
N ASN A 77 -6.27 19.55 15.03
CA ASN A 77 -7.61 19.74 15.57
C ASN A 77 -7.97 18.60 16.54
N GLN A 78 -8.20 18.95 17.80
CA GLN A 78 -8.49 17.99 18.88
C GLN A 78 -9.71 17.12 18.58
N ARG A 79 -10.71 17.61 17.84
CA ARG A 79 -11.89 16.84 17.43
C ARG A 79 -11.56 15.63 16.56
N LEU A 80 -10.36 15.59 15.96
CA LEU A 80 -9.91 14.40 15.25
C LEU A 80 -9.61 13.27 16.21
N ASN A 81 -9.14 13.49 17.44
CA ASN A 81 -8.71 12.40 18.33
C ASN A 81 -7.70 11.46 17.64
N LEU A 82 -6.67 12.02 16.98
CA LEU A 82 -5.63 11.21 16.36
C LEU A 82 -4.84 10.48 17.45
N LYS A 83 -4.89 9.14 17.41
CA LYS A 83 -4.12 8.29 18.31
C LYS A 83 -2.63 8.40 18.00
N ASN A 84 -1.80 8.47 19.03
CA ASN A 84 -0.35 8.45 18.90
C ASN A 84 0.14 7.01 18.63
N SER A 85 -0.23 6.49 17.46
CA SER A 85 0.18 5.17 16.98
C SER A 85 0.60 5.28 15.51
N PRO A 86 1.62 4.52 15.06
CA PRO A 86 2.02 4.54 13.65
C PRO A 86 0.88 4.11 12.71
N PRO A 87 0.62 4.85 11.62
CA PRO A 87 1.33 6.04 11.13
C PRO A 87 0.81 7.36 11.74
N TYR A 88 1.58 7.97 12.65
CA TYR A 88 1.17 9.21 13.29
C TYR A 88 1.62 10.43 12.48
N ILE A 89 0.69 11.01 11.70
CA ILE A 89 0.99 12.08 10.74
C ILE A 89 1.62 13.33 11.36
N LEU A 90 1.33 13.59 12.64
CA LEU A 90 1.85 14.73 13.39
C LEU A 90 3.33 14.58 13.76
N ASP A 91 3.89 13.35 13.72
CA ASP A 91 5.34 13.13 13.81
C ASP A 91 5.96 13.02 12.41
N ILE A 92 5.28 12.32 11.49
CA ILE A 92 5.79 12.03 10.14
C ILE A 92 6.07 13.31 9.34
N LEU A 93 5.16 14.29 9.37
CA LEU A 93 5.36 15.53 8.58
C LEU A 93 6.48 16.41 9.13
N PRO A 94 6.61 16.65 10.45
CA PRO A 94 7.80 17.28 11.02
C PRO A 94 9.10 16.52 10.70
N ASP A 95 9.12 15.20 10.81
CA ASP A 95 10.28 14.39 10.43
C ASP A 95 10.65 14.54 8.95
N THR A 96 9.64 14.55 8.09
CA THR A 96 9.80 14.81 6.64
C THR A 96 10.39 16.19 6.40
N TYR A 97 9.92 17.20 7.15
CA TYR A 97 10.43 18.56 7.06
C TYR A 97 11.90 18.61 7.47
N GLN A 98 12.27 18.01 8.60
CA GLN A 98 13.65 18.01 9.09
C GLN A 98 14.59 17.29 8.12
N HIS A 99 14.15 16.14 7.59
CA HIS A 99 14.98 15.40 6.64
C HIS A 99 15.12 16.14 5.30
N LEU A 100 14.05 16.76 4.80
CA LEU A 100 14.13 17.60 3.61
C LEU A 100 15.05 18.80 3.85
N LYS A 101 14.96 19.45 5.01
CA LYS A 101 15.86 20.56 5.38
C LYS A 101 17.33 20.11 5.39
N LEU A 102 17.62 18.93 5.92
CA LEU A 102 18.96 18.33 5.91
C LEU A 102 19.48 18.06 4.50
N ILE A 103 18.63 17.55 3.60
CA ILE A 103 19.00 17.38 2.18
C ILE A 103 19.32 18.75 1.60
N ILE A 104 18.40 19.72 1.68
CA ILE A 104 18.56 21.03 1.06
C ILE A 104 19.83 21.74 1.57
N SER A 105 20.15 21.66 2.86
CA SER A 105 21.36 22.29 3.40
C SER A 105 22.66 21.68 2.85
N LYS A 106 22.68 20.40 2.49
CA LYS A 106 23.86 19.75 1.89
C LYS A 106 24.09 20.12 0.42
N TYR A 107 23.07 20.64 -0.25
CA TYR A 107 23.09 20.98 -1.67
C TYR A 107 22.76 22.46 -1.93
N GLU A 108 22.83 23.33 -0.93
CA GLU A 108 22.42 24.74 -1.05
C GLU A 108 23.14 25.44 -2.21
N ASP A 109 24.47 25.28 -2.32
CA ASP A 109 25.29 25.84 -3.40
C ASP A 109 25.31 24.98 -4.68
N ARG A 110 24.69 23.80 -4.64
CA ARG A 110 24.72 22.80 -5.74
C ARG A 110 23.33 22.28 -6.07
N MET A 111 22.34 23.17 -6.07
CA MET A 111 20.94 22.83 -6.31
C MET A 111 20.69 22.17 -7.68
N HIS A 112 21.56 22.42 -8.67
CA HIS A 112 21.51 21.76 -9.97
C HIS A 112 21.61 20.23 -9.86
N ILE A 113 22.40 19.70 -8.92
CA ILE A 113 22.53 18.25 -8.68
C ILE A 113 21.18 17.64 -8.25
N LEU A 114 20.43 18.35 -7.39
CA LEU A 114 19.10 17.92 -6.96
C LEU A 114 18.08 18.00 -8.11
N ASN A 115 18.22 18.97 -9.01
CA ASN A 115 17.40 19.07 -10.22
C ASN A 115 17.68 17.93 -11.21
N ASP A 116 18.96 17.55 -11.37
CA ASP A 116 19.36 16.46 -12.24
C ASP A 116 18.98 15.09 -11.67
N CYS A 117 18.86 14.99 -10.34
CA CYS A 117 18.39 13.79 -9.65
C CYS A 117 16.89 13.52 -9.96
N GLU A 118 16.65 12.53 -10.82
CA GLU A 118 15.31 12.13 -11.22
C GLU A 118 14.40 11.73 -10.06
N TYR A 119 14.93 10.91 -9.14
CA TYR A 119 14.19 10.49 -7.96
C TYR A 119 13.75 11.70 -7.11
N PHE A 120 14.64 12.66 -6.85
CA PHE A 120 14.33 13.78 -5.97
C PHE A 120 13.26 14.70 -6.57
N ARG A 121 13.28 14.93 -7.90
CA ARG A 121 12.19 15.65 -8.59
C ARG A 121 10.84 14.96 -8.42
N ILE A 122 10.78 13.66 -8.67
CA ILE A 122 9.53 12.88 -8.51
C ILE A 122 9.07 12.91 -7.05
N TYR A 123 9.99 12.81 -6.10
CA TYR A 123 9.70 12.87 -4.68
C TYR A 123 9.06 14.21 -4.28
N ILE A 124 9.65 15.35 -4.68
CA ILE A 124 9.10 16.69 -4.37
C ILE A 124 7.76 16.91 -5.06
N GLU A 125 7.62 16.50 -6.32
CA GLU A 125 6.35 16.57 -7.04
C GLU A 125 5.25 15.78 -6.33
N ASN A 126 5.56 14.55 -5.90
CA ASN A 126 4.63 13.71 -5.17
C ASN A 126 4.30 14.31 -3.80
N LEU A 127 5.29 14.85 -3.06
CA LEU A 127 5.07 15.47 -1.76
C LEU A 127 4.09 16.65 -1.87
N LEU A 128 4.28 17.51 -2.88
CA LEU A 128 3.34 18.57 -3.21
C LEU A 128 1.93 18.04 -3.53
N LYS A 129 1.83 16.97 -4.33
CA LYS A 129 0.57 16.34 -4.72
C LYS A 129 -0.17 15.75 -3.51
N GLN A 130 0.51 14.97 -2.67
CA GLN A 130 -0.10 14.35 -1.49
C GLN A 130 -0.51 15.38 -0.44
N SER A 131 0.30 16.43 -0.20
CA SER A 131 -0.09 17.52 0.71
C SER A 131 -1.32 18.28 0.22
N LYS A 132 -1.42 18.57 -1.09
CA LYS A 132 -2.64 19.18 -1.66
C LYS A 132 -3.85 18.26 -1.54
N LEU A 133 -3.68 16.96 -1.75
CA LEU A 133 -4.75 15.96 -1.59
C LEU A 133 -5.25 15.94 -0.14
N ALA A 134 -4.35 15.94 0.84
CA ALA A 134 -4.72 16.02 2.25
C ALA A 134 -5.52 17.30 2.57
N ILE A 135 -5.06 18.47 2.12
CA ILE A 135 -5.78 19.74 2.32
C ILE A 135 -7.17 19.69 1.67
N LYS A 136 -7.27 19.15 0.44
CA LYS A 136 -8.55 18.97 -0.26
C LYS A 136 -9.49 18.04 0.51
N LEU A 137 -8.96 16.95 1.07
CA LEU A 137 -9.71 16.00 1.89
C LEU A 137 -10.37 16.69 3.08
N PHE A 138 -9.66 17.56 3.80
CA PHE A 138 -10.23 18.36 4.90
C PHE A 138 -11.32 19.33 4.42
N LYS A 139 -11.08 20.01 3.28
CA LYS A 139 -12.05 20.96 2.70
C LYS A 139 -13.35 20.28 2.29
N GLU A 140 -13.29 19.09 1.72
CA GLU A 140 -14.45 18.34 1.24
C GLU A 140 -15.13 17.55 2.36
N GLY A 141 -14.34 16.96 3.27
CA GLY A 141 -14.84 16.16 4.38
C GLY A 141 -15.59 16.98 5.43
N LYS A 142 -15.14 18.21 5.71
CA LYS A 142 -15.73 19.09 6.75
C LYS A 142 -15.98 18.31 8.05
N GLU A 143 -17.22 18.30 8.54
CA GLU A 143 -17.62 17.58 9.76
C GLU A 143 -17.39 16.07 9.70
N LYS A 144 -17.42 15.47 8.50
CA LYS A 144 -17.15 14.02 8.33
C LYS A 144 -15.70 13.67 8.66
N MET A 145 -14.77 14.62 8.72
CA MET A 145 -13.38 14.35 9.16
C MET A 145 -13.31 13.88 10.62
N TYR A 146 -14.28 14.29 11.44
CA TYR A 146 -14.32 14.01 12.88
C TYR A 146 -15.07 12.72 13.22
N ASP A 147 -15.81 12.15 12.26
CA ASP A 147 -16.36 10.81 12.39
C ASP A 147 -15.28 9.77 12.05
N GLU A 148 -14.84 9.01 13.05
CA GLU A 148 -13.81 7.97 12.93
C GLU A 148 -14.16 6.90 11.90
N ASN A 149 -15.44 6.62 11.69
CA ASN A 149 -15.90 5.59 10.77
C ASN A 149 -16.09 6.12 9.34
N SER A 150 -15.96 7.42 9.11
CA SER A 150 -16.23 8.03 7.82
C SER A 150 -15.20 7.62 6.75
N THR A 151 -15.63 7.68 5.48
CA THR A 151 -14.72 7.45 4.34
C THR A 151 -13.59 8.49 4.28
N TYR A 152 -13.86 9.73 4.72
CA TYR A 152 -12.87 10.79 4.77
C TYR A 152 -11.80 10.51 5.82
N ARG A 153 -12.20 10.04 7.01
CA ARG A 153 -11.26 9.72 8.07
C ARG A 153 -10.40 8.50 7.72
N ARG A 154 -10.98 7.45 7.13
CA ARG A 154 -10.22 6.32 6.57
C ARG A 154 -9.25 6.77 5.47
N SER A 155 -9.64 7.75 4.64
CA SER A 155 -8.76 8.31 3.61
C SER A 155 -7.58 9.07 4.22
N LEU A 156 -7.78 9.80 5.33
CA LEU A 156 -6.70 10.44 6.06
C LEU A 156 -5.71 9.42 6.64
N THR A 157 -6.20 8.31 7.20
CA THR A 157 -5.35 7.20 7.65
C THR A 157 -4.49 6.64 6.51
N LYS A 158 -5.10 6.44 5.33
CA LYS A 158 -4.36 6.00 4.12
C LYS A 158 -3.32 7.01 3.68
N LEU A 159 -3.65 8.30 3.65
CA LEU A 159 -2.66 9.35 3.35
C LEU A 159 -1.52 9.38 4.38
N SER A 160 -1.82 9.13 5.65
CA SER A 160 -0.80 9.05 6.72
C SER A 160 0.17 7.90 6.48
N LEU A 161 -0.33 6.74 6.01
CA LEU A 161 0.53 5.62 5.56
C LEU A 161 1.40 6.03 4.37
N VAL A 162 0.83 6.70 3.36
CA VAL A 162 1.59 7.17 2.18
C VAL A 162 2.71 8.12 2.60
N PHE A 163 2.44 9.12 3.45
CA PHE A 163 3.49 9.99 3.99
C PHE A 163 4.56 9.22 4.77
N SER A 164 4.16 8.21 5.56
CA SER A 164 5.10 7.34 6.27
C SER A 164 6.03 6.59 5.31
N HIS A 165 5.49 6.07 4.20
CA HIS A 165 6.27 5.35 3.19
C HIS A 165 7.21 6.30 2.44
N MET A 166 6.72 7.48 2.05
CA MET A 166 7.54 8.51 1.42
C MET A 166 8.71 8.95 2.32
N LEU A 167 8.48 9.11 3.62
CA LEU A 167 9.52 9.44 4.59
C LEU A 167 10.57 8.33 4.72
N ALA A 168 10.12 7.08 4.82
CA ALA A 168 11.03 5.94 4.93
C ALA A 168 11.88 5.78 3.66
N GLU A 169 11.26 5.95 2.49
CA GLU A 169 11.93 5.89 1.20
C GLU A 169 12.99 6.99 1.07
N VAL A 170 12.65 8.25 1.32
CA VAL A 170 13.64 9.34 1.18
C VAL A 170 14.78 9.20 2.18
N LYS A 171 14.53 8.70 3.41
CA LYS A 171 15.60 8.40 4.37
C LYS A 171 16.53 7.28 3.89
N ALA A 172 16.02 6.33 3.11
CA ALA A 172 16.81 5.25 2.54
C ALA A 172 17.60 5.66 1.28
N ILE A 173 17.05 6.58 0.48
CA ILE A 173 17.70 7.08 -0.75
C ILE A 173 18.65 8.26 -0.46
N PHE A 174 18.35 9.06 0.56
CA PHE A 174 19.19 10.16 1.06
C PHE A 174 19.61 9.89 2.51
N PRO A 175 20.38 8.82 2.80
CA PRO A 175 20.88 8.59 4.14
C PRO A 175 21.69 9.80 4.62
N GLN A 176 21.34 10.32 5.79
CA GLN A 176 21.92 11.54 6.34
C GLN A 176 21.84 12.75 5.38
N GLY A 177 20.85 12.80 4.50
CA GLY A 177 20.62 13.90 3.56
C GLY A 177 21.53 13.90 2.32
N THR A 178 22.33 12.86 2.09
CA THR A 178 23.16 12.74 0.89
C THR A 178 22.63 11.63 0.00
N TYR A 179 22.49 11.90 -1.30
CA TYR A 179 22.01 10.92 -2.26
C TYR A 179 22.92 9.68 -2.28
N ILE A 180 22.33 8.49 -2.11
CA ILE A 180 23.06 7.23 -2.02
C ILE A 180 23.64 6.76 -3.37
N GLY A 181 23.19 7.33 -4.49
CA GLY A 181 23.64 6.93 -5.81
C GLY A 181 23.26 5.49 -6.12
N ASP A 182 24.28 4.68 -6.44
CA ASP A 182 24.19 3.24 -6.68
C ASP A 182 24.37 2.39 -5.41
N GLY A 183 24.54 3.01 -4.24
CA GLY A 183 24.79 2.33 -2.97
C GLY A 183 23.58 1.62 -2.36
N PHE A 184 22.38 1.73 -2.94
CA PHE A 184 21.20 1.04 -2.43
C PHE A 184 21.29 -0.47 -2.67
N ARG A 185 21.17 -1.27 -1.59
CA ARG A 185 21.27 -2.73 -1.65
C ARG A 185 19.91 -3.39 -1.54
N ILE A 186 19.46 -4.01 -2.62
CA ILE A 186 18.29 -4.90 -2.61
C ILE A 186 18.65 -6.16 -1.80
N THR A 187 17.79 -6.51 -0.85
CA THR A 187 18.01 -7.54 0.18
C THR A 187 18.00 -8.95 -0.42
N LYS A 188 17.15 -9.21 -1.41
CA LYS A 188 17.04 -10.51 -2.06
C LYS A 188 17.94 -10.55 -3.29
N TYR A 189 18.90 -11.47 -3.31
CA TYR A 189 19.94 -11.54 -4.34
C TYR A 189 19.36 -11.57 -5.77
N ASP A 190 18.46 -12.52 -6.05
CA ASP A 190 17.87 -12.69 -7.40
C ASP A 190 17.09 -11.44 -7.86
N ALA A 191 16.40 -10.78 -6.92
CA ALA A 191 15.72 -9.51 -7.18
C ALA A 191 16.72 -8.38 -7.48
N GLY A 192 17.83 -8.34 -6.73
CA GLY A 192 18.92 -7.40 -6.97
C GLY A 192 19.56 -7.57 -8.35
N GLU A 193 19.83 -8.81 -8.75
CA GLU A 193 20.34 -9.15 -10.10
C GLU A 193 19.35 -8.72 -11.19
N PHE A 194 18.06 -9.01 -11.02
CA PHE A 194 17.02 -8.58 -11.95
C PHE A 194 17.00 -7.06 -12.13
N TRP A 195 17.03 -6.29 -11.03
CA TRP A 195 17.01 -4.82 -11.10
C TRP A 195 18.23 -4.28 -11.83
N ARG A 196 19.44 -4.73 -11.45
CA ARG A 196 20.70 -4.29 -12.07
C ARG A 196 20.73 -4.59 -13.57
N LYS A 197 20.35 -5.81 -13.96
CA LYS A 197 20.39 -6.26 -15.35
C LYS A 197 19.46 -5.46 -16.26
N ASN A 198 18.27 -5.11 -15.77
CA ASN A 198 17.23 -4.53 -16.63
C ASN A 198 17.10 -3.00 -16.53
N PHE A 199 17.46 -2.40 -15.40
CA PHE A 199 17.31 -0.96 -15.18
C PHE A 199 18.64 -0.22 -15.01
N GLY A 200 19.72 -0.95 -14.73
CA GLY A 200 21.06 -0.40 -14.48
C GLY A 200 21.38 -0.22 -12.99
N VAL A 201 22.68 -0.19 -12.68
CA VAL A 201 23.21 -0.23 -11.30
C VAL A 201 22.86 1.04 -10.50
N GLY A 202 22.83 2.21 -11.14
CA GLY A 202 22.53 3.50 -10.49
C GLY A 202 21.07 3.96 -10.63
N LYS A 203 20.16 3.11 -11.12
CA LYS A 203 18.77 3.51 -11.36
C LYS A 203 17.93 3.38 -10.08
N THR A 204 17.53 4.52 -9.52
CA THR A 204 16.77 4.59 -8.26
C THR A 204 15.26 4.49 -8.44
N THR A 205 14.76 4.85 -9.62
CA THR A 205 13.32 4.82 -9.91
C THR A 205 13.06 4.62 -11.39
N VAL A 206 11.95 3.97 -11.71
CA VAL A 206 11.46 3.75 -13.08
C VAL A 206 9.95 3.99 -13.13
N SER A 207 9.42 4.38 -14.29
CA SER A 207 7.97 4.51 -14.45
C SER A 207 7.28 3.15 -14.30
N TRP A 208 6.06 3.13 -13.78
CA TRP A 208 5.25 1.90 -13.66
C TRP A 208 5.14 1.16 -15.00
N LYS A 209 4.96 1.89 -16.11
CA LYS A 209 4.84 1.29 -17.45
C LYS A 209 6.08 0.48 -17.80
N HIS A 210 7.27 1.07 -17.62
CA HIS A 210 8.53 0.40 -17.92
C HIS A 210 8.82 -0.74 -16.96
N PHE A 211 8.57 -0.54 -15.65
CA PHE A 211 8.70 -1.58 -14.65
C PHE A 211 7.85 -2.81 -14.97
N ARG A 212 6.55 -2.60 -15.25
CA ARG A 212 5.60 -3.67 -15.57
C ARG A 212 6.04 -4.47 -16.80
N GLN A 213 6.41 -3.79 -17.88
CA GLN A 213 6.83 -4.44 -19.12
C GLN A 213 8.06 -5.32 -18.89
N THR A 214 8.99 -4.84 -18.07
CA THR A 214 10.21 -5.56 -17.73
C THR A 214 9.93 -6.75 -16.83
N LEU A 215 9.13 -6.57 -15.77
CA LEU A 215 8.76 -7.64 -14.84
C LEU A 215 8.01 -8.77 -15.55
N GLN A 216 7.15 -8.44 -16.53
CA GLN A 216 6.42 -9.40 -17.36
C GLN A 216 7.33 -10.45 -18.03
N THR A 217 8.58 -10.07 -18.35
CA THR A 217 9.53 -10.95 -19.06
C THR A 217 9.99 -12.14 -18.21
N VAL A 218 9.89 -12.04 -16.88
CA VAL A 218 10.33 -13.07 -15.92
C VAL A 218 9.19 -13.57 -15.03
N HIS A 219 8.17 -12.75 -14.80
CA HIS A 219 6.98 -13.09 -14.04
C HIS A 219 5.72 -12.71 -14.82
N HIS A 220 4.94 -13.71 -15.22
CA HIS A 220 3.74 -13.51 -16.01
C HIS A 220 2.69 -12.68 -15.26
N ILE A 221 2.18 -11.63 -15.89
CA ILE A 221 1.01 -10.86 -15.44
C ILE A 221 -0.11 -11.10 -16.45
N SER A 222 -1.19 -11.73 -15.99
CA SER A 222 -2.23 -12.34 -16.81
C SER A 222 -3.23 -11.33 -17.36
N SER A 223 -3.44 -10.19 -16.68
CA SER A 223 -4.46 -9.22 -17.09
C SER A 223 -4.15 -7.77 -16.69
N GLY A 224 -4.89 -6.83 -17.28
CA GLY A 224 -4.85 -5.42 -16.89
C GLY A 224 -5.36 -5.16 -15.47
N LEU A 225 -6.33 -5.94 -14.99
CA LEU A 225 -6.82 -5.84 -13.60
C LEU A 225 -5.74 -6.30 -12.61
N GLU A 226 -5.08 -7.42 -12.91
CA GLU A 226 -3.95 -7.93 -12.12
C GLU A 226 -2.81 -6.90 -12.08
N ALA A 227 -2.47 -6.30 -13.23
CA ALA A 227 -1.47 -5.24 -13.28
C ALA A 227 -1.83 -4.03 -12.40
N MET A 228 -3.11 -3.63 -12.36
CA MET A 228 -3.54 -2.54 -11.48
C MET A 228 -3.47 -2.91 -9.99
N ALA A 229 -3.85 -4.14 -9.63
CA ALA A 229 -3.74 -4.63 -8.26
C ALA A 229 -2.27 -4.71 -7.82
N LEU A 230 -1.40 -5.21 -8.71
CA LEU A 230 0.03 -5.29 -8.49
C LEU A 230 0.62 -3.89 -8.29
N LYS A 231 0.28 -2.93 -9.17
CA LYS A 231 0.67 -1.53 -9.00
C LYS A 231 0.29 -1.00 -7.62
N SER A 232 -0.97 -1.19 -7.20
CA SER A 232 -1.44 -0.71 -5.90
C SER A 232 -0.77 -1.38 -4.70
N THR A 233 -0.08 -2.50 -4.91
CA THR A 233 0.70 -3.19 -3.87
C THR A 233 2.14 -2.69 -3.82
N ILE A 234 2.76 -2.42 -4.98
CA ILE A 234 4.19 -2.02 -5.08
C ILE A 234 4.37 -0.51 -4.92
N ASP A 235 3.52 0.29 -5.56
CA ASP A 235 3.56 1.77 -5.55
C ASP A 235 3.03 2.31 -4.22
N LEU A 236 3.86 2.16 -3.16
CA LEU A 236 3.55 2.57 -1.79
C LEU A 236 3.42 4.09 -1.66
N THR A 237 4.17 4.83 -2.48
CA THR A 237 4.17 6.30 -2.49
C THR A 237 3.09 6.89 -3.40
N CYS A 238 2.39 6.08 -4.18
CA CYS A 238 1.26 6.43 -5.03
C CYS A 238 1.60 7.50 -6.09
N ASN A 239 2.75 7.36 -6.76
CA ASN A 239 3.29 8.34 -7.70
C ASN A 239 3.42 7.82 -9.15
N ASP A 240 2.91 6.63 -9.46
CA ASP A 240 3.02 6.00 -10.79
C ASP A 240 4.46 5.63 -11.21
N HIS A 241 5.40 5.66 -10.27
CA HIS A 241 6.76 5.17 -10.38
C HIS A 241 6.99 4.02 -9.40
N ILE A 242 8.02 3.24 -9.65
CA ILE A 242 8.51 2.22 -8.72
C ILE A 242 9.96 2.57 -8.40
N SER A 243 10.25 2.87 -7.14
CA SER A 243 11.62 3.04 -6.68
C SER A 243 12.29 1.70 -6.39
N VAL A 244 13.63 1.71 -6.36
CA VAL A 244 14.44 0.57 -5.93
C VAL A 244 14.11 0.15 -4.49
N PHE A 245 13.69 1.10 -3.65
CA PHE A 245 13.23 0.87 -2.28
C PHE A 245 11.87 0.16 -2.23
N GLU A 246 10.88 0.65 -2.97
CA GLU A 246 9.56 0.01 -3.07
C GLU A 246 9.69 -1.42 -3.63
N TYR A 247 10.58 -1.60 -4.61
CA TYR A 247 10.91 -2.91 -5.17
C TYR A 247 11.57 -3.85 -4.15
N ASP A 248 12.54 -3.38 -3.35
CA ASP A 248 13.12 -4.17 -2.25
C ASP A 248 12.05 -4.59 -1.23
N VAL A 249 11.21 -3.65 -0.80
CA VAL A 249 10.11 -3.91 0.13
C VAL A 249 9.19 -5.00 -0.43
N PHE A 250 8.76 -4.87 -1.68
CA PHE A 250 7.87 -5.84 -2.33
C PHE A 250 8.50 -7.24 -2.42
N THR A 251 9.74 -7.33 -2.89
CA THR A 251 10.42 -8.62 -3.09
C THR A 251 10.76 -9.33 -1.79
N ARG A 252 10.95 -8.60 -0.69
CA ARG A 252 11.07 -9.19 0.66
C ARG A 252 9.75 -9.73 1.18
N LEU A 253 8.64 -9.02 0.95
CA LEU A 253 7.31 -9.42 1.42
C LEU A 253 6.83 -10.71 0.74
N PHE A 254 7.01 -10.82 -0.57
CA PHE A 254 6.45 -11.90 -1.40
C PHE A 254 7.50 -12.92 -1.86
N GLN A 255 8.63 -13.00 -1.15
CA GLN A 255 9.68 -13.99 -1.37
C GLN A 255 9.16 -15.45 -1.31
N PRO A 256 9.83 -16.41 -1.96
CA PRO A 256 11.04 -16.27 -2.80
C PRO A 256 10.77 -15.64 -4.17
N TRP A 257 11.83 -15.09 -4.79
CA TRP A 257 11.76 -14.45 -6.11
C TRP A 257 11.18 -15.36 -7.20
N SER A 258 11.58 -16.63 -7.24
CA SER A 258 11.10 -17.61 -8.23
C SER A 258 9.58 -17.75 -8.29
N HIS A 259 8.87 -17.47 -7.19
CA HIS A 259 7.41 -17.59 -7.08
C HIS A 259 6.75 -16.24 -6.72
N LEU A 260 7.42 -15.11 -7.00
CA LEU A 260 7.06 -13.79 -6.50
C LEU A 260 5.57 -13.43 -6.71
N LEU A 261 5.09 -13.46 -7.96
CA LEU A 261 3.71 -13.07 -8.26
C LEU A 261 2.69 -14.13 -7.83
N GLN A 262 3.06 -15.40 -7.78
CA GLN A 262 2.20 -16.45 -7.23
C GLN A 262 2.01 -16.25 -5.73
N ASN A 263 3.07 -15.98 -4.99
CA ASN A 263 3.02 -15.67 -3.55
C ASN A 263 2.23 -14.39 -3.30
N TRP A 264 2.43 -13.35 -4.10
CA TRP A 264 1.63 -12.12 -4.03
C TRP A 264 0.15 -12.39 -4.28
N ASN A 265 -0.21 -13.19 -5.28
CA ASN A 265 -1.59 -13.52 -5.58
C ASN A 265 -2.24 -14.33 -4.42
N LEU A 266 -1.53 -15.36 -3.95
CA LEU A 266 -1.96 -16.16 -2.82
C LEU A 266 -2.16 -15.30 -1.58
N LEU A 267 -1.15 -14.53 -1.17
CA LEU A 267 -1.15 -13.81 0.10
C LEU A 267 -1.95 -12.52 0.09
N ALA A 268 -1.94 -11.75 -1.00
CA ALA A 268 -2.49 -10.38 -1.03
C ALA A 268 -3.73 -10.20 -1.91
N VAL A 269 -4.00 -11.14 -2.84
CA VAL A 269 -5.17 -11.05 -3.73
C VAL A 269 -6.28 -11.98 -3.26
N THR A 270 -5.94 -13.21 -2.85
CA THR A 270 -6.94 -14.26 -2.56
C THR A 270 -7.08 -14.59 -1.09
N HIS A 271 -6.03 -14.40 -0.26
CA HIS A 271 -6.08 -14.75 1.14
C HIS A 271 -7.05 -13.85 1.96
N PRO A 272 -8.07 -14.41 2.63
CA PRO A 272 -9.08 -13.62 3.36
C PRO A 272 -8.53 -12.92 4.61
N GLY A 273 -7.43 -13.44 5.17
CA GLY A 273 -6.72 -12.83 6.29
C GLY A 273 -5.92 -11.57 5.93
N TYR A 274 -5.66 -11.29 4.66
CA TYR A 274 -4.89 -10.11 4.27
C TYR A 274 -5.71 -8.82 4.41
N CYS A 275 -5.14 -7.85 5.10
CA CYS A 275 -5.72 -6.53 5.30
C CYS A 275 -4.77 -5.46 4.76
N ALA A 276 -5.05 -4.96 3.55
CA ALA A 276 -4.32 -3.85 2.96
C ALA A 276 -4.59 -2.53 3.72
N PHE A 277 -3.54 -1.72 3.90
CA PHE A 277 -3.62 -0.38 4.51
C PHE A 277 -4.30 -0.34 5.88
N MET A 278 -4.00 -1.32 6.74
CA MET A 278 -4.54 -1.39 8.11
C MET A 278 -3.47 -1.02 9.13
N THR A 279 -3.82 -0.30 10.20
CA THR A 279 -2.91 0.04 11.29
C THR A 279 -2.92 -1.00 12.42
N TYR A 280 -2.03 -0.82 13.41
CA TYR A 280 -2.03 -1.66 14.61
C TYR A 280 -3.38 -1.58 15.37
N ASP A 281 -3.90 -0.38 15.53
CA ASP A 281 -5.16 -0.13 16.25
C ASP A 281 -6.37 -0.67 15.48
N GLU A 282 -6.37 -0.58 14.16
CA GLU A 282 -7.44 -1.12 13.32
C GLU A 282 -7.45 -2.66 13.34
N VAL A 283 -6.27 -3.30 13.38
CA VAL A 283 -6.16 -4.75 13.58
C VAL A 283 -6.79 -5.15 14.91
N LYS A 284 -6.44 -4.45 16.00
CA LYS A 284 -7.00 -4.71 17.33
C LYS A 284 -8.52 -4.54 17.35
N ALA A 285 -9.03 -3.45 16.78
CA ALA A 285 -10.47 -3.18 16.70
C ALA A 285 -11.23 -4.24 15.87
N ARG A 286 -10.61 -4.75 14.79
CA ARG A 286 -11.21 -5.79 13.95
C ARG A 286 -11.26 -7.15 14.66
N LEU A 287 -10.16 -7.56 15.28
CA LEU A 287 -10.08 -8.85 15.99
C LEU A 287 -10.88 -8.87 17.28
N CYS A 288 -11.14 -7.71 17.90
CA CYS A 288 -12.00 -7.60 19.09
C CYS A 288 -13.41 -8.19 18.85
N LYS A 289 -13.91 -8.14 17.61
CA LYS A 289 -15.20 -8.74 17.22
C LYS A 289 -15.19 -10.27 17.20
N HIS A 290 -14.01 -10.88 17.32
CA HIS A 290 -13.76 -12.31 17.27
C HIS A 290 -13.03 -12.80 18.54
N LEU A 291 -13.10 -12.03 19.63
CA LEU A 291 -12.37 -12.33 20.88
C LEU A 291 -12.73 -13.70 21.46
N GLU A 292 -13.99 -14.11 21.32
CA GLU A 292 -14.50 -15.42 21.76
C GLU A 292 -14.08 -16.59 20.84
N LYS A 293 -13.27 -16.32 19.80
CA LYS A 293 -12.83 -17.33 18.85
C LYS A 293 -11.30 -17.33 18.74
N PRO A 294 -10.59 -18.00 19.67
CA PRO A 294 -9.15 -18.24 19.57
C PRO A 294 -8.74 -18.79 18.20
N GLY A 295 -7.57 -18.39 17.73
CA GLY A 295 -7.06 -18.71 16.39
C GLY A 295 -7.60 -17.80 15.27
N SER A 296 -8.53 -16.88 15.56
CA SER A 296 -8.92 -15.84 14.60
C SER A 296 -7.75 -14.90 14.32
N TYR A 297 -7.37 -14.73 13.06
CA TYR A 297 -6.21 -13.92 12.68
C TYR A 297 -6.42 -13.08 11.42
N ILE A 298 -5.59 -12.05 11.29
CA ILE A 298 -5.40 -11.25 10.08
C ILE A 298 -3.92 -10.84 9.98
N PHE A 299 -3.46 -10.50 8.78
CA PHE A 299 -2.10 -10.00 8.59
C PHE A 299 -2.06 -8.82 7.62
N ARG A 300 -1.00 -8.02 7.76
CA ARG A 300 -0.79 -6.78 7.04
C ARG A 300 0.69 -6.48 6.91
N LEU A 301 1.03 -5.47 6.10
CA LEU A 301 2.37 -4.91 6.08
C LEU A 301 2.64 -4.18 7.41
N SER A 302 3.88 -4.28 7.90
CA SER A 302 4.32 -3.48 9.05
C SER A 302 4.64 -2.05 8.61
N CYS A 303 4.01 -1.06 9.26
CA CYS A 303 4.23 0.36 8.99
C CYS A 303 5.56 0.87 9.54
N THR A 304 6.09 0.23 10.59
CA THR A 304 7.33 0.62 11.26
C THR A 304 8.54 -0.18 10.79
N ARG A 305 8.31 -1.35 10.19
CA ARG A 305 9.36 -2.21 9.62
C ARG A 305 9.00 -2.60 8.19
N LEU A 306 9.19 -1.68 7.25
CA LEU A 306 8.85 -1.92 5.84
C LEU A 306 9.63 -3.12 5.27
N GLY A 307 8.94 -3.92 4.46
CA GLY A 307 9.44 -5.21 3.99
C GLY A 307 9.26 -6.36 4.99
N GLN A 308 8.52 -6.15 6.08
CA GLN A 308 8.12 -7.19 7.04
C GLN A 308 6.60 -7.23 7.22
N TRP A 309 6.10 -8.41 7.57
CA TRP A 309 4.70 -8.66 7.86
C TRP A 309 4.39 -8.46 9.34
N ALA A 310 3.15 -8.07 9.65
CA ALA A 310 2.61 -8.10 11.00
C ALA A 310 1.34 -8.96 11.00
N ILE A 311 1.29 -9.97 11.87
CA ILE A 311 0.18 -10.90 12.04
C ILE A 311 -0.49 -10.58 13.36
N GLY A 312 -1.79 -10.26 13.34
CA GLY A 312 -2.61 -10.14 14.53
C GLY A 312 -3.48 -11.38 14.70
N TYR A 313 -3.57 -11.91 15.92
CA TYR A 313 -4.37 -13.08 16.23
C TYR A 313 -4.98 -13.03 17.64
N VAL A 314 -6.03 -13.81 17.85
CA VAL A 314 -6.71 -14.00 19.14
C VAL A 314 -6.13 -15.23 19.83
N THR A 315 -5.63 -15.07 21.06
CA THR A 315 -5.01 -16.15 21.85
C THR A 315 -6.07 -17.02 22.55
N PRO A 316 -5.70 -18.22 23.04
CA PRO A 316 -6.58 -19.06 23.87
C PRO A 316 -7.09 -18.35 25.14
N GLU A 317 -6.33 -17.39 25.66
CA GLU A 317 -6.70 -16.56 26.83
C GLU A 317 -7.60 -15.38 26.45
N HIS A 318 -8.18 -15.37 25.24
CA HIS A 318 -9.06 -14.31 24.75
C HIS A 318 -8.39 -12.93 24.76
N THR A 319 -7.12 -12.87 24.40
CA THR A 319 -6.37 -11.63 24.19
C THR A 319 -5.97 -11.44 22.74
N ILE A 320 -5.63 -10.22 22.33
CA ILE A 320 -5.18 -9.93 20.96
C ILE A 320 -3.70 -9.59 20.99
N LEU A 321 -2.90 -10.37 20.27
CA LEU A 321 -1.48 -10.13 20.08
C LEU A 321 -1.16 -9.81 18.62
N GLN A 322 -0.08 -9.07 18.40
CA GLN A 322 0.47 -8.84 17.05
C GLN A 322 1.96 -9.18 17.05
N THR A 323 2.39 -10.00 16.09
CA THR A 323 3.77 -10.46 15.95
C THR A 323 4.31 -10.16 14.56
N ILE A 324 5.64 -10.02 14.47
CA ILE A 324 6.36 -9.85 13.20
C ILE A 324 7.22 -11.10 13.00
N PRO A 325 6.94 -11.94 11.98
CA PRO A 325 7.74 -13.13 11.71
C PRO A 325 9.22 -12.78 11.51
N GLN A 326 10.10 -13.53 12.17
CA GLN A 326 11.55 -13.36 12.05
C GLN A 326 12.14 -14.52 11.24
N ASN A 327 13.06 -14.21 10.33
CA ASN A 327 13.86 -15.18 9.57
C ASN A 327 13.07 -16.26 8.80
N LYS A 328 11.79 -16.02 8.49
CA LYS A 328 10.94 -16.94 7.70
C LYS A 328 10.01 -16.17 6.76
N SER A 329 9.54 -16.82 5.70
CA SER A 329 8.52 -16.26 4.80
C SER A 329 7.17 -16.19 5.49
N LEU A 330 6.26 -15.34 4.99
CA LEU A 330 4.89 -15.29 5.54
C LEU A 330 4.16 -16.63 5.35
N CYS A 331 4.31 -17.29 4.19
CA CYS A 331 3.71 -18.59 3.95
C CYS A 331 4.12 -19.61 5.03
N GLN A 332 5.41 -19.68 5.36
CA GLN A 332 5.89 -20.59 6.40
C GLN A 332 5.36 -20.20 7.78
N ALA A 333 5.36 -18.90 8.11
CA ALA A 333 4.81 -18.42 9.38
C ALA A 333 3.32 -18.77 9.57
N LEU A 334 2.53 -18.69 8.50
CA LEU A 334 1.11 -19.05 8.54
C LEU A 334 0.89 -20.57 8.62
N ILE A 335 1.72 -21.37 7.95
CA ILE A 335 1.67 -22.84 8.03
C ILE A 335 2.05 -23.32 9.43
N ASP A 336 3.12 -22.76 10.01
CA ASP A 336 3.56 -23.09 11.37
C ASP A 336 2.46 -22.72 12.38
N GLY A 337 1.96 -21.49 12.31
CA GLY A 337 0.87 -21.03 13.19
C GLY A 337 -0.38 -21.91 13.09
N ALA A 338 -0.80 -22.28 11.87
CA ALA A 338 -1.96 -23.16 11.70
C ALA A 338 -1.79 -24.56 12.32
N ARG A 339 -0.56 -25.04 12.51
CA ARG A 339 -0.27 -26.30 13.20
C ARG A 339 -0.25 -26.14 14.73
N GLU A 340 0.12 -24.96 15.21
CA GLU A 340 0.25 -24.63 16.63
C GLU A 340 -1.09 -24.23 17.28
N GLY A 341 -2.09 -23.85 16.47
CA GLY A 341 -3.42 -23.40 16.92
C GLY A 341 -3.57 -21.88 16.85
#